data_AF-A0AAN4VZ61-F1
#
_entry.id   AF-A0AAN4VZ61-F1
#
_cell.length_a   1.000
_cell.length_b   1.000
_cell.length_c   1.000
_cell.angle_alpha   90.00
_cell.angle_beta   90.00
_cell.angle_gamma   90.00
#
_symmetry.space_group_name_H-M   'P 1'
#
loop_
_entity.id
_entity.type
_entity.pdbx_description
1 polymer ?
#
loop_
_entity_poly.entity_id
_entity_poly.type
_entity_poly.pdbx_seq_one_letter_code
_entity_poly.pdbx_strand_id
1 'polypeptide(L)'
;MGACTKDPKPLTRTDIEESIMVWERFKKTNANSYFFTSVTSSFSSLKTESTIFVANGNIIRKDYYATYRNDNGDWVEERFQETGSNVGQSPQGLAPMTMDDIYKMALEKWLKPDVKAEVVFETDSKGILSKAGYYPEGCRDDCFEGIIIKTISPL
;
A
#
# COMPACT_ATOMS: atom_id res chain seq x y z
N MET A 1 32.66 1.50 7.52
CA MET A 1 31.99 0.70 8.58
C MET A 1 30.57 1.22 8.71
N GLY A 2 29.48 0.51 8.43
CA GLY A 2 29.23 -0.69 7.67
C GLY A 2 27.78 -0.51 7.19
N ALA A 3 27.52 -0.70 5.89
CA ALA A 3 26.15 -0.70 5.41
C ALA A 3 25.48 -1.96 5.96
N CYS A 4 24.37 -1.81 6.68
CA CYS A 4 23.49 -2.93 7.00
C CYS A 4 22.82 -3.38 5.69
N THR A 5 23.52 -4.14 4.86
CA THR A 5 22.87 -4.99 3.86
C THR A 5 22.44 -6.25 4.60
N LYS A 6 21.27 -6.19 5.23
CA LYS A 6 20.53 -7.43 5.45
C LYS A 6 20.18 -7.89 4.05
N ASP A 7 20.80 -8.98 3.60
CA ASP A 7 20.39 -9.62 2.36
C ASP A 7 18.87 -9.82 2.39
N PRO A 8 18.12 -9.46 1.34
CA PRO A 8 16.69 -9.63 1.34
C PRO A 8 16.37 -11.12 1.55
N LYS A 9 15.61 -11.42 2.60
CA LYS A 9 15.12 -12.78 2.86
C LYS A 9 14.35 -13.20 1.61
N PRO A 10 14.63 -14.38 1.02
CA PRO A 10 13.85 -14.86 -0.11
C PRO A 10 12.39 -14.99 0.33
N LEU A 11 11.48 -14.35 -0.41
CA LEU A 11 10.05 -14.46 -0.19
C LEU A 11 9.64 -15.93 -0.27
N THR A 12 9.02 -16.44 0.78
CA THR A 12 8.46 -17.79 0.78
C THR A 12 6.95 -17.73 0.63
N ARG A 13 6.38 -18.75 -0.03
CA ARG A 13 4.92 -18.92 -0.09
C ARG A 13 4.28 -18.92 1.31
N THR A 14 4.99 -19.47 2.29
CA THR A 14 4.58 -19.51 3.70
C THR A 14 4.42 -18.13 4.31
N ASP A 15 5.29 -17.16 4.00
CA ASP A 15 5.18 -15.79 4.56
C ASP A 15 3.85 -15.13 4.17
N ILE A 16 3.38 -15.35 2.93
CA ILE A 16 2.11 -14.79 2.45
C ILE A 16 0.92 -15.51 3.08
N GLU A 17 0.97 -16.84 3.16
CA GLU A 17 -0.09 -17.65 3.78
C GLU A 17 -0.27 -17.31 5.27
N GLU A 18 0.82 -17.09 6.00
CA GLU A 18 0.79 -16.62 7.39
C GLU A 18 0.16 -15.24 7.51
N SER A 19 0.52 -14.31 6.63
CA SER A 19 -0.03 -12.96 6.62
C SER A 19 -1.54 -12.94 6.33
N ILE A 20 -2.00 -13.78 5.40
CA ILE A 20 -3.43 -13.98 5.12
C ILE A 20 -4.16 -14.51 6.36
N MET A 21 -3.60 -15.48 7.09
CA MET A 21 -4.22 -15.99 8.32
C MET A 21 -4.34 -14.91 9.41
N VAL A 22 -3.32 -14.07 9.56
CA VAL A 22 -3.36 -12.91 10.49
C VAL A 22 -4.45 -11.93 10.05
N TRP A 23 -4.52 -11.64 8.75
CA TRP A 23 -5.53 -10.76 8.18
C TRP A 23 -6.95 -11.26 8.41
N GLU A 24 -7.22 -12.54 8.15
CA GLU A 24 -8.54 -13.15 8.39
C GLU A 24 -8.96 -13.05 9.87
N ARG A 25 -8.01 -13.27 10.79
CA ARG A 25 -8.27 -13.09 12.22
C ARG A 25 -8.59 -11.64 12.55
N PHE A 26 -7.80 -10.70 12.04
CA PHE A 26 -8.01 -9.27 12.24
C PHE A 26 -9.37 -8.82 11.70
N LYS A 27 -9.78 -9.25 10.51
CA LYS A 27 -11.12 -9.00 9.98
C LYS A 27 -12.19 -9.51 10.93
N LYS A 28 -12.09 -10.76 11.36
CA LYS A 28 -13.09 -11.39 12.24
C LYS A 28 -13.21 -10.67 13.58
N THR A 29 -12.10 -10.27 14.20
CA THR A 29 -12.11 -9.60 15.51
C THR A 29 -12.66 -8.17 15.47
N ASN A 30 -12.56 -7.52 14.31
CA ASN A 30 -12.95 -6.11 14.15
C ASN A 30 -14.18 -5.94 13.25
N ALA A 31 -15.03 -6.98 13.12
CA ALA A 31 -16.23 -6.95 12.29
C ALA A 31 -15.97 -6.45 10.84
N ASN A 32 -14.83 -6.84 10.27
CA ASN A 32 -14.34 -6.40 8.96
C ASN A 32 -14.35 -4.85 8.80
N SER A 33 -14.08 -4.14 9.90
CA SER A 33 -14.08 -2.68 9.98
C SER A 33 -12.71 -2.18 10.39
N TYR A 34 -12.08 -1.39 9.51
CA TYR A 34 -10.71 -0.92 9.66
C TYR A 34 -10.45 0.30 8.78
N PHE A 35 -9.33 0.96 9.03
CA PHE A 35 -8.72 1.85 8.04
C PHE A 35 -7.29 1.42 7.77
N PHE A 36 -6.80 1.74 6.58
CA PHE A 36 -5.39 1.62 6.26
C PHE A 36 -4.92 2.83 5.46
N THR A 37 -3.64 3.18 5.61
CA THR A 37 -3.00 4.28 4.88
C THR A 37 -1.95 3.71 3.94
N SER A 38 -2.17 3.85 2.64
CA SER A 38 -1.18 3.58 1.61
C SER A 38 -0.36 4.83 1.34
N VAL A 39 0.93 4.67 1.05
CA VAL A 39 1.82 5.78 0.73
C VAL A 39 2.57 5.54 -0.57
N THR A 40 2.82 6.62 -1.30
CA THR A 40 3.80 6.64 -2.39
C THR A 40 4.77 7.78 -2.15
N SER A 41 6.01 7.61 -2.61
CA SER A 41 7.02 8.64 -2.59
C SER A 41 7.82 8.57 -3.88
N SER A 42 8.09 9.72 -4.47
CA SER A 42 8.92 9.87 -5.66
C SER A 42 10.24 10.55 -5.30
N PHE A 43 11.27 10.28 -6.10
CA PHE A 43 12.53 11.03 -6.07
C PHE A 43 12.33 12.55 -6.24
N SER A 44 11.27 12.97 -6.94
CA SER A 44 10.91 14.38 -7.19
C SER A 44 10.30 15.11 -5.98
N SER A 45 10.41 14.55 -4.77
CA SER A 45 9.83 15.08 -3.51
C SER A 45 8.31 15.03 -3.42
N LEU A 46 7.60 14.45 -4.39
CA LEU A 46 6.18 14.13 -4.26
C LEU A 46 6.00 12.98 -3.25
N LYS A 47 5.15 13.20 -2.26
CA LYS A 47 4.66 12.18 -1.34
C LYS A 47 3.15 12.20 -1.34
N THR A 48 2.52 11.05 -1.50
CA THR A 48 1.07 10.92 -1.37
C THR A 48 0.72 9.91 -0.29
N GLU A 49 -0.38 10.16 0.42
CA GLU A 49 -1.01 9.25 1.34
C GLU A 49 -2.48 9.10 0.95
N SER A 50 -2.97 7.86 0.93
CA SER A 50 -4.40 7.56 0.75
C SER A 50 -4.86 6.71 1.91
N THR A 51 -5.81 7.22 2.70
CA THR A 51 -6.40 6.48 3.82
C THR A 51 -7.77 5.98 3.44
N ILE A 52 -7.93 4.67 3.36
CA ILE A 52 -9.20 4.02 3.01
C ILE A 52 -9.85 3.53 4.31
N PHE A 53 -11.11 3.89 4.50
CA PHE A 53 -11.93 3.46 5.63
C PHE A 53 -12.94 2.43 5.13
N VAL A 54 -12.95 1.27 5.78
CA VAL A 54 -13.81 0.14 5.46
C VAL A 54 -14.67 -0.17 6.69
N ALA A 55 -15.99 -0.18 6.53
CA ALA A 55 -16.93 -0.58 7.58
C ALA A 55 -17.75 -1.78 7.12
N ASN A 56 -17.73 -2.85 7.91
CA ASN A 56 -18.38 -4.12 7.61
C ASN A 56 -18.06 -4.64 6.19
N GLY A 57 -16.79 -4.52 5.78
CA GLY A 57 -16.32 -4.91 4.45
C GLY A 57 -16.62 -3.96 3.30
N ASN A 58 -17.31 -2.83 3.55
CA ASN A 58 -17.62 -1.84 2.52
C ASN A 58 -16.74 -0.60 2.68
N ILE A 59 -16.17 -0.10 1.58
CA ILE A 59 -15.44 1.17 1.61
C ILE A 59 -16.45 2.31 1.82
N ILE A 60 -16.25 3.10 2.87
CA ILE A 60 -17.16 4.20 3.25
C ILE A 60 -16.55 5.58 3.04
N ARG A 61 -15.20 5.65 3.00
CA ARG A 61 -14.46 6.90 2.89
C ARG A 61 -13.06 6.67 2.34
N LYS A 62 -12.57 7.62 1.57
CA LYS A 62 -11.16 7.75 1.16
C LYS A 62 -10.70 9.16 1.52
N ASP A 63 -9.59 9.26 2.23
CA ASP A 63 -8.87 10.51 2.41
C ASP A 63 -7.63 10.51 1.55
N TYR A 64 -7.32 11.66 0.96
CA TYR A 64 -6.10 11.89 0.22
C TYR A 64 -5.31 13.04 0.83
N TYR A 65 -4.00 12.87 0.88
CA TYR A 65 -3.05 13.90 1.20
C TYR A 65 -1.84 13.82 0.27
N ALA A 66 -1.39 14.95 -0.24
CA ALA A 66 -0.13 15.06 -0.94
C ALA A 66 0.71 16.24 -0.48
N THR A 67 2.02 16.05 -0.54
CA THR A 67 3.01 17.11 -0.39
C THR A 67 3.97 17.06 -1.57
N TYR A 68 4.21 18.20 -2.21
CA TYR A 68 5.10 18.30 -3.37
C TYR A 68 5.65 19.72 -3.51
N ARG A 69 6.65 19.89 -4.38
CA ARG A 69 7.13 21.21 -4.81
C ARG A 69 6.45 21.60 -6.11
N ASN A 70 5.92 22.82 -6.19
CA ASN A 70 5.41 23.37 -7.45
C ASN A 70 6.54 23.87 -8.36
N ASP A 71 6.18 24.41 -9.52
CA ASP A 71 7.14 24.92 -10.51
C ASP A 71 8.03 26.06 -10.00
N ASN A 72 7.56 26.81 -9.00
CA ASN A 72 8.34 27.88 -8.36
C ASN A 72 9.28 27.35 -7.26
N GLY A 73 9.21 26.04 -6.95
CA GLY A 73 9.97 25.41 -5.89
C GLY A 73 9.34 25.53 -4.50
N ASP A 74 8.14 26.11 -4.39
CA ASP A 74 7.41 26.25 -3.13
C ASP A 74 6.75 24.93 -2.74
N TRP A 75 6.69 24.67 -1.43
CA TRP A 75 5.94 23.52 -0.91
C TRP A 75 4.44 23.75 -1.01
N VAL A 76 3.75 22.75 -1.55
CA VAL A 76 2.30 22.70 -1.66
C VAL A 76 1.78 21.48 -0.92
N GLU A 77 0.65 21.68 -0.23
CA GLU A 77 -0.14 20.62 0.36
C GLU A 77 -1.50 20.53 -0.34
N GLU A 78 -1.92 19.31 -0.69
CA GLU A 78 -3.25 19.04 -1.24
C GLU A 78 -3.95 18.00 -0.37
N ARG A 79 -5.20 18.26 -0.01
CA ARG A 79 -6.03 17.37 0.82
C ARG A 79 -7.46 17.38 0.34
N PHE A 80 -8.06 16.20 0.23
CA PHE A 80 -9.49 16.06 0.05
C PHE A 80 -9.99 14.76 0.66
N GLN A 81 -11.30 14.68 0.83
CA GLN A 81 -11.99 13.54 1.38
C GLN A 81 -13.16 13.16 0.46
N GLU A 82 -13.31 11.88 0.21
CA GLU A 82 -14.41 11.29 -0.52
C GLU A 82 -15.23 10.41 0.44
N THR A 83 -16.55 10.54 0.43
CA THR A 83 -17.47 9.77 1.27
C THR A 83 -18.69 9.31 0.50
N GLY A 84 -19.34 8.23 0.97
CA GLY A 84 -20.58 7.73 0.37
C GLY A 84 -20.41 7.43 -1.12
N SER A 85 -21.32 7.93 -1.96
CA SER A 85 -21.27 7.75 -3.42
C SER A 85 -20.12 8.48 -4.12
N ASN A 86 -19.36 9.31 -3.40
CA ASN A 86 -18.25 10.07 -3.98
C ASN A 86 -16.91 9.33 -3.88
N VAL A 87 -16.84 8.21 -3.15
CA VAL A 87 -15.63 7.41 -3.04
C VAL A 87 -15.16 6.95 -4.43
N GLY A 88 -13.93 7.34 -4.80
CA GLY A 88 -13.31 6.95 -6.07
C GLY A 88 -13.61 7.85 -7.26
N GLN A 89 -14.19 9.04 -7.07
CA GLN A 89 -14.40 9.99 -8.16
C GLN A 89 -13.11 10.73 -8.55
N SER A 90 -12.17 10.91 -7.62
CA SER A 90 -10.85 11.45 -7.90
C SER A 90 -9.87 10.35 -8.33
N PRO A 91 -9.11 10.57 -9.43
CA PRO A 91 -8.05 9.66 -9.85
C PRO A 91 -6.79 9.76 -8.98
N GLN A 92 -6.74 10.70 -8.03
CA GLN A 92 -5.53 10.95 -7.24
C GLN A 92 -5.36 9.92 -6.11
N GLY A 93 -4.11 9.50 -5.88
CA GLY A 93 -3.77 8.53 -4.86
C GLY A 93 -4.22 7.11 -5.20
N LEU A 94 -4.42 6.29 -4.16
CA LEU A 94 -4.84 4.91 -4.32
C LEU A 94 -6.30 4.85 -4.81
N ALA A 95 -6.55 4.05 -5.86
CA ALA A 95 -7.91 3.69 -6.24
C ALA A 95 -8.59 2.95 -5.08
N PRO A 96 -9.85 3.26 -4.72
CA PRO A 96 -10.50 2.60 -3.57
C PRO A 96 -10.50 1.08 -3.71
N MET A 97 -9.85 0.41 -2.76
CA MET A 97 -9.77 -1.04 -2.68
C MET A 97 -9.67 -1.47 -1.22
N THR A 98 -10.14 -2.67 -0.90
CA THR A 98 -10.04 -3.27 0.42
C THR A 98 -8.69 -3.97 0.60
N MET A 99 -8.37 -4.37 1.84
CA MET A 99 -7.23 -5.26 2.06
C MET A 99 -7.40 -6.63 1.40
N ASP A 100 -8.63 -7.13 1.22
CA ASP A 100 -8.89 -8.36 0.47
C ASP A 100 -8.50 -8.21 -1.01
N ASP A 101 -8.85 -7.07 -1.61
CA ASP A 101 -8.44 -6.74 -2.98
C ASP A 101 -6.91 -6.59 -3.08
N ILE A 102 -6.26 -6.02 -2.06
CA ILE A 102 -4.81 -5.88 -1.99
C ILE A 102 -4.11 -7.23 -1.93
N TYR A 103 -4.55 -8.16 -1.08
CA TYR A 103 -4.01 -9.53 -1.06
C TYR A 103 -4.21 -10.24 -2.39
N LYS A 104 -5.37 -10.06 -3.02
CA LYS A 104 -5.65 -10.61 -4.35
C LYS A 104 -4.68 -10.05 -5.40
N MET A 105 -4.53 -8.73 -5.45
CA MET A 105 -3.59 -8.06 -6.37
C MET A 105 -2.14 -8.47 -6.14
N ALA A 106 -1.75 -8.67 -4.88
CA ALA A 106 -0.43 -9.19 -4.54
C ALA A 106 -0.21 -10.59 -5.14
N LEU A 107 -1.14 -11.51 -4.95
CA LEU A 107 -1.04 -12.90 -5.40
C LEU A 107 -1.17 -13.08 -6.92
N GLU A 108 -1.96 -12.24 -7.58
CA GLU A 108 -2.27 -12.37 -9.00
C GLU A 108 -1.36 -11.55 -9.90
N LYS A 109 -0.83 -10.42 -9.42
CA LYS A 109 0.00 -9.50 -10.21
C LYS A 109 1.31 -9.15 -9.54
N TRP A 110 1.27 -8.49 -8.39
CA TRP A 110 2.44 -7.78 -7.87
C TRP A 110 3.57 -8.69 -7.40
N LEU A 111 3.28 -9.94 -7.02
CA LEU A 111 4.30 -10.92 -6.63
C LEU A 111 4.60 -11.95 -7.74
N LYS A 112 4.05 -11.74 -8.94
CA LYS A 112 4.25 -12.59 -10.12
C LYS A 112 4.43 -11.73 -11.38
N PRO A 113 5.46 -10.87 -11.44
CA PRO A 113 5.69 -10.03 -12.60
C PRO A 113 6.04 -10.87 -13.84
N ASP A 114 5.53 -10.47 -15.01
CA ASP A 114 5.86 -11.07 -16.32
C ASP A 114 7.25 -10.64 -16.84
N VAL A 115 7.98 -9.85 -16.06
CA VAL A 115 9.31 -9.32 -16.37
C VAL A 115 10.31 -9.79 -15.31
N LYS A 116 11.60 -9.80 -15.67
CA LYS A 116 12.64 -10.02 -14.67
C LYS A 116 12.64 -8.85 -13.69
N ALA A 117 12.44 -9.18 -12.42
CA ALA A 117 12.24 -8.20 -11.37
C ALA A 117 12.64 -8.75 -10.01
N GLU A 118 12.96 -7.84 -9.09
CA GLU A 118 13.08 -8.14 -7.67
C GLU A 118 11.70 -8.02 -7.01
N VAL A 119 11.15 -9.14 -6.54
CA VAL A 119 9.86 -9.18 -5.85
C VAL A 119 10.07 -8.93 -4.35
N VAL A 120 9.21 -8.09 -3.76
CA VAL A 120 9.26 -7.70 -2.35
C VAL A 120 7.90 -7.94 -1.71
N PHE A 121 7.93 -8.60 -0.56
CA PHE A 121 6.79 -8.76 0.33
C PHE A 121 7.24 -8.56 1.77
N GLU A 122 6.55 -7.68 2.49
CA GLU A 122 6.82 -7.37 3.89
C GLU A 122 5.50 -7.32 4.65
N THR A 123 5.57 -7.61 5.95
CA THR A 123 4.46 -7.46 6.88
C THR A 123 4.77 -6.39 7.92
N ASP A 124 3.74 -5.82 8.53
CA ASP A 124 3.86 -4.99 9.72
C ASP A 124 4.23 -5.84 10.95
N SER A 125 4.32 -5.18 12.12
CA SER A 125 4.63 -5.86 13.39
C SER A 125 3.55 -6.83 13.87
N LYS A 126 2.34 -6.78 13.30
CA LYS A 126 1.24 -7.71 13.59
C LYS A 126 1.25 -8.92 12.65
N GLY A 127 2.01 -8.86 11.55
CA GLY A 127 2.06 -9.88 10.51
C GLY A 127 1.09 -9.60 9.34
N ILE A 128 0.48 -8.42 9.25
CA ILE A 128 -0.38 -8.04 8.11
C ILE A 128 0.49 -7.42 7.02
N LEU A 129 0.22 -7.71 5.74
CA LEU A 129 0.90 -7.12 4.58
C LEU A 129 1.11 -5.61 4.76
N SER A 130 2.38 -5.18 4.72
CA SER A 130 2.81 -3.77 4.76
C SER A 130 3.45 -3.34 3.44
N LYS A 131 3.98 -4.28 2.66
CA LYS A 131 4.51 -4.02 1.32
C LYS A 131 4.32 -5.25 0.45
N ALA A 132 3.87 -5.06 -0.79
CA ALA A 132 3.83 -6.12 -1.79
C ALA A 132 4.00 -5.51 -3.17
N GLY A 133 5.00 -5.98 -3.92
CA GLY A 133 5.36 -5.37 -5.19
C GLY A 133 6.64 -5.92 -5.78
N TYR A 134 7.10 -5.26 -6.83
CA TYR A 134 8.35 -5.60 -7.48
C TYR A 134 9.06 -4.38 -8.06
N TYR A 135 10.36 -4.52 -8.26
CA TYR A 135 11.21 -3.59 -8.99
C TYR A 135 11.66 -4.25 -10.30
N PRO A 136 11.18 -3.79 -11.46
CA PRO A 136 11.65 -4.28 -12.76
C PRO A 136 13.16 -4.09 -12.90
N GLU A 137 13.86 -5.11 -13.42
CA GLU A 137 15.30 -5.01 -13.66
C GLU A 137 15.62 -3.91 -14.69
N GLY A 138 16.67 -3.14 -14.43
CA GLY A 138 17.10 -2.05 -15.31
C GLY A 138 16.30 -0.75 -15.14
N CYS A 139 15.36 -0.70 -14.19
CA CYS A 139 14.63 0.52 -13.90
C CYS A 139 15.45 1.47 -13.01
N ARG A 140 15.40 2.77 -13.32
CA ARG A 140 16.26 3.79 -12.68
C ARG A 140 15.57 4.47 -11.49
N ASP A 141 14.47 5.15 -11.74
CA ASP A 141 13.81 6.01 -10.76
C ASP A 141 12.30 5.70 -10.66
N ASP A 142 11.77 5.66 -9.44
CA ASP A 142 10.33 5.55 -9.12
C ASP A 142 9.57 4.34 -9.72
N CYS A 143 10.23 3.18 -9.78
CA CYS A 143 9.72 2.01 -10.49
C CYS A 143 9.02 0.94 -9.64
N PHE A 144 8.72 1.22 -8.38
CA PHE A 144 8.06 0.23 -7.54
C PHE A 144 6.62 0.02 -8.01
N GLU A 145 6.34 -1.19 -8.49
CA GLU A 145 5.00 -1.60 -8.90
C GLU A 145 4.37 -2.43 -7.79
N GLY A 146 3.40 -1.85 -7.08
CA GLY A 146 2.75 -2.53 -5.96
C GLY A 146 2.12 -1.57 -4.97
N ILE A 147 2.09 -1.98 -3.70
CA ILE A 147 1.53 -1.20 -2.61
C ILE A 147 2.49 -1.13 -1.42
N ILE A 148 2.48 0.02 -0.74
CA ILE A 148 3.13 0.23 0.56
C ILE A 148 2.06 0.73 1.53
N ILE A 149 1.76 -0.07 2.55
CA ILE A 149 0.85 0.25 3.62
C ILE A 149 1.65 0.70 4.83
N LYS A 150 1.49 1.97 5.18
CA LYS A 150 2.15 2.59 6.33
C LYS A 150 1.49 2.19 7.64
N THR A 151 0.16 2.07 7.65
CA THR A 151 -0.62 1.79 8.86
C THR A 151 -1.87 0.99 8.52
N ILE A 152 -2.25 0.07 9.40
CA ILE A 152 -3.57 -0.55 9.45
C ILE A 152 -4.06 -0.69 10.89
N SER A 153 -5.31 -0.27 11.13
CA SER A 153 -5.93 -0.23 12.45
C SER A 153 -7.44 -0.44 12.37
N PRO A 154 -8.08 -0.98 13.44
CA PRO A 154 -9.53 -1.07 13.51
C PRO A 154 -10.18 0.32 13.50
N LEU A 155 -11.43 0.40 13.03
CA LEU A 155 -12.27 1.60 13.14
C LEU A 155 -12.77 1.82 14.57
#